data_AF-A0A7C2JRB9-F1
#
_entry.id   AF-A0A7C2JRB9-F1
#
_cell.length_a   1.000
_cell.length_b   1.000
_cell.length_c   1.000
_cell.angle_alpha   90.00
_cell.angle_beta   90.00
_cell.angle_gamma   90.00
#
_symmetry.space_group_name_H-M   'P 1'
#
loop_
_entity.id
_entity.type
_entity.pdbx_description
1 polymer ?
#
loop_
_entity_poly.entity_id
_entity_poly.type
_entity_poly.pdbx_seq_one_letter_code
_entity_poly.pdbx_strand_id
1 'polypeptide(L)'
;LLVNDPEKLTKMTIAEYAKLGGMEGAEVIMWLIMRGALTKKVKKLHETYYLPSMTPIATLILENDSAESTGESAEATRARAARELAGVEKLEGTYPFTLERSVKAYRLNEFLHSLIEPNTRKQFLADPEPLFEAAGLTPEERDMVRRRDWRAMIHYGVIFFMLEKLGAVIGTTNLHIYAAMRGQSLEDFQKTRNAQVLYSVAGKDEGKKDWDPKGAPAR
;
A
#
# COMPACT_ATOMS: atom_id res chain seq x y z
N LEU A 1 -14.04 29.62 20.23
CA LEU A 1 -13.63 28.31 20.79
C LEU A 1 -12.38 27.78 20.10
N LEU A 2 -12.39 27.53 18.79
CA LEU A 2 -11.28 26.90 18.08
C LEU A 2 -9.88 27.53 18.30
N VAL A 3 -9.78 28.86 18.31
CA VAL A 3 -8.48 29.55 18.50
C VAL A 3 -7.97 29.43 19.94
N ASN A 4 -8.81 29.78 20.90
CA ASN A 4 -8.41 30.06 22.28
C ASN A 4 -8.69 28.92 23.26
N ASP A 5 -9.63 28.03 22.93
CA ASP A 5 -10.12 26.97 23.82
C ASP A 5 -10.66 25.77 23.00
N PRO A 6 -9.80 25.13 22.18
CA PRO A 6 -10.22 24.03 21.30
C PRO A 6 -10.57 22.75 22.07
N GLU A 7 -10.10 22.55 23.31
CA GLU A 7 -10.40 21.36 24.12
C GLU A 7 -11.88 21.26 24.50
N LYS A 8 -12.63 22.37 24.53
CA LYS A 8 -14.09 22.31 24.71
C LYS A 8 -14.79 21.67 23.53
N LEU A 9 -14.26 21.87 22.33
CA LEU A 9 -14.83 21.33 21.10
C LEU A 9 -14.66 19.80 21.05
N THR A 10 -13.59 19.24 21.61
CA THR A 10 -13.40 17.77 21.65
C THR A 10 -14.41 17.03 22.53
N LYS A 11 -15.20 17.76 23.34
CA LYS A 11 -16.25 17.20 24.21
C LYS A 11 -17.64 17.21 23.57
N MET A 12 -17.78 17.83 22.40
CA MET A 12 -19.05 17.85 21.68
C MET A 12 -19.24 16.55 20.88
N THR A 13 -20.46 16.02 20.92
CA THR A 13 -20.89 14.92 20.08
C THR A 13 -21.13 15.39 18.64
N ILE A 14 -21.09 14.45 17.69
CA ILE A 14 -21.44 14.72 16.28
C ILE A 14 -22.86 15.31 16.17
N ALA A 15 -23.81 14.85 16.99
CA ALA A 15 -25.18 15.36 17.01
C ALA A 15 -25.25 16.84 17.44
N GLU A 16 -24.42 17.26 18.41
CA GLU A 16 -24.35 18.66 18.83
C GLU A 16 -23.73 19.54 17.75
N TYR A 17 -22.68 19.06 17.07
CA TYR A 17 -22.14 19.74 15.90
C TYR A 17 -23.18 19.90 14.80
N ALA A 18 -23.86 18.81 14.44
CA ALA A 18 -24.88 18.82 13.40
C ALA A 18 -26.06 19.74 13.74
N LYS A 19 -26.49 19.75 15.02
CA LYS A 19 -27.54 20.65 15.49
C LYS A 19 -27.17 22.13 15.35
N LEU A 20 -25.89 22.48 15.53
CA LEU A 20 -25.41 23.86 15.49
C LEU A 20 -24.98 24.32 14.09
N GLY A 21 -24.41 23.43 13.28
CA GLY A 21 -23.79 23.76 11.99
C GLY A 21 -24.41 23.08 10.76
N GLY A 22 -25.47 22.30 10.94
CA GLY A 22 -25.99 21.39 9.90
C GLY A 22 -25.20 20.07 9.86
N MET A 23 -25.81 19.02 9.30
CA MET A 23 -25.22 17.66 9.28
C MET A 23 -23.83 17.66 8.64
N GLU A 24 -23.70 18.24 7.44
CA GLU A 24 -22.43 18.34 6.72
C GLU A 24 -21.46 19.30 7.41
N GLY A 25 -21.97 20.38 8.03
CA GLY A 25 -21.15 21.32 8.79
C GLY A 25 -20.46 20.72 10.01
N ALA A 26 -20.85 19.51 10.45
CA ALA A 26 -20.11 18.75 11.45
C ALA A 26 -18.70 18.34 10.98
N GLU A 27 -18.36 18.47 9.70
CA GLU A 27 -17.02 18.20 9.15
C GLU A 27 -15.92 19.13 9.73
N VAL A 28 -16.28 20.20 10.44
CA VAL A 28 -15.34 21.09 11.14
C VAL A 28 -14.46 20.39 12.19
N ILE A 29 -14.72 19.12 12.50
CA ILE A 29 -13.77 18.26 13.21
C ILE A 29 -12.40 18.19 12.52
N MET A 30 -12.33 18.36 11.18
CA MET A 30 -11.05 18.48 10.47
C MET A 30 -10.26 19.71 10.91
N TRP A 31 -10.95 20.82 11.23
CA TRP A 31 -10.31 22.01 11.77
C TRP A 31 -9.77 21.76 13.18
N LEU A 32 -10.37 20.85 13.96
CA LEU A 32 -9.83 20.41 15.25
C LEU A 32 -8.55 19.58 15.10
N ILE A 33 -8.49 18.69 14.11
CA ILE A 33 -7.26 17.93 13.80
C ILE A 33 -6.13 18.91 13.45
N MET A 34 -6.40 19.88 12.57
CA MET A 34 -5.44 20.94 12.24
C MET A 34 -5.03 21.71 13.51
N ARG A 35 -5.99 22.16 14.32
CA ARG A 35 -5.72 22.94 15.53
C ARG A 35 -4.92 22.15 16.58
N GLY A 36 -5.12 20.83 16.66
CA GLY A 36 -4.38 19.94 17.57
C GLY A 36 -2.93 19.67 17.15
N ALA A 37 -2.57 19.95 15.89
CA ALA A 37 -1.19 19.90 15.40
C ALA A 37 -0.42 21.22 15.60
N LEU A 38 -1.11 22.30 15.99
CA LEU A 38 -0.51 23.59 16.34
C LEU A 38 -0.20 23.65 17.83
N THR A 39 0.59 24.65 18.22
CA THR A 39 0.93 24.86 19.64
C THR A 39 -0.30 25.21 20.48
N LYS A 40 -0.26 24.98 21.79
CA LYS A 40 -1.33 25.30 22.76
C LYS A 40 -1.80 26.72 22.61
N LYS A 41 -0.87 27.68 22.45
CA LYS A 41 -1.19 29.06 22.12
C LYS A 41 -0.90 29.31 20.65
N VAL A 42 -1.83 29.97 19.98
CA VAL A 42 -1.70 30.40 18.60
C VAL A 42 -2.10 31.86 18.50
N LYS A 43 -1.42 32.60 17.63
CA LYS A 43 -1.80 33.95 17.24
C LYS A 43 -2.68 33.89 16.00
N LYS A 44 -3.88 34.46 16.09
CA LYS A 44 -4.78 34.61 14.94
C LYS A 44 -4.29 35.77 14.07
N LEU A 45 -3.68 35.45 12.93
CA LEU A 45 -3.18 36.45 11.99
C LEU A 45 -4.31 37.00 11.11
N HIS A 46 -5.27 36.15 10.75
CA HIS A 46 -6.36 36.51 9.86
C HIS A 46 -7.59 35.64 10.12
N GLU A 47 -8.77 36.20 9.91
CA GLU A 47 -10.04 35.50 9.91
C GLU A 47 -10.99 36.21 8.96
N THR A 48 -11.64 35.43 8.10
CA THR A 48 -12.72 35.91 7.23
C THR A 48 -13.90 34.96 7.31
N TYR A 49 -15.08 35.53 7.07
CA TYR A 49 -16.33 34.82 7.00
C TYR A 49 -17.21 35.50 5.96
N TYR A 50 -17.76 34.70 5.04
CA TYR A 50 -18.67 35.19 4.02
C TYR A 50 -19.68 34.09 3.67
N LEU A 51 -20.97 34.43 3.64
CA LEU A 51 -22.05 33.50 3.33
C LEU A 51 -22.86 34.01 2.13
N PRO A 52 -22.40 33.76 0.90
CA PRO A 52 -23.13 34.18 -0.31
C PRO A 52 -24.32 33.27 -0.65
N SER A 53 -24.33 32.03 -0.15
CA SER A 53 -25.32 31.01 -0.49
C SER A 53 -25.49 30.03 0.69
N MET A 54 -25.42 28.72 0.45
CA MET A 54 -25.72 27.69 1.46
C MET A 54 -24.59 27.43 2.45
N THR A 55 -23.33 27.49 1.99
CA THR A 55 -22.16 27.14 2.82
C THR A 55 -21.44 28.40 3.31
N PRO A 56 -21.20 28.54 4.61
CA PRO A 56 -20.33 29.59 5.13
C PRO A 56 -18.89 29.39 4.67
N ILE A 57 -18.38 30.34 3.90
CA ILE A 57 -16.99 30.36 3.46
C ILE A 57 -16.19 31.08 4.53
N ALA A 58 -15.41 30.32 5.28
CA ALA A 58 -14.54 30.85 6.33
C ALA A 58 -13.08 30.51 6.05
N THR A 59 -12.18 31.45 6.37
CA THR A 59 -10.73 31.20 6.36
C THR A 59 -10.15 31.68 7.67
N LEU A 60 -9.20 30.91 8.21
CA LEU A 60 -8.51 31.21 9.46
C LEU A 60 -7.01 30.99 9.26
N ILE A 61 -6.19 31.98 9.60
CA ILE A 61 -4.73 31.88 9.57
C ILE A 61 -4.21 31.99 11.00
N LEU A 62 -3.48 30.96 11.43
CA LEU A 62 -2.93 30.82 12.78
C LEU A 62 -1.41 30.67 12.72
N GLU A 63 -0.72 31.38 13.61
CA GLU A 63 0.72 31.28 13.84
C GLU A 63 0.98 30.64 15.20
N ASN A 64 1.96 29.74 15.30
CA ASN A 64 2.36 29.14 16.57
C ASN A 64 2.97 30.20 17.49
N ASP A 65 2.48 30.30 18.73
CA ASP A 65 2.80 31.39 19.67
C ASP A 65 3.19 30.87 21.07
N SER A 66 3.83 29.71 21.11
CA SER A 66 4.47 29.21 22.34
C SER A 66 5.56 28.20 22.00
N ALA A 67 6.66 28.23 22.78
CA ALA A 67 7.63 27.16 22.76
C ALA A 67 7.01 25.91 23.38
N GLU A 68 6.85 24.84 22.61
CA GLU A 68 6.36 23.57 23.12
C GLU A 68 7.46 22.53 23.16
N SER A 69 7.45 21.75 24.24
CA SER A 69 8.14 20.48 24.34
C SER A 69 7.09 19.40 24.49
N THR A 70 7.15 18.41 23.62
CA THR A 70 6.28 17.21 23.61
C THR A 70 6.61 16.25 24.75
N GLY A 71 7.59 16.58 25.62
CA GLY A 71 8.09 15.71 26.69
C GLY A 71 8.94 14.54 26.21
N GLU A 72 8.91 14.24 24.90
CA GLU A 72 9.71 13.24 24.21
C GLU A 72 10.60 13.95 23.18
N SER A 73 11.90 13.65 23.15
CA SER A 73 12.79 14.21 22.12
C SER A 73 12.44 13.66 20.73
N ALA A 74 12.86 14.36 19.68
CA ALA A 74 12.65 13.91 18.32
C ALA A 74 13.36 12.56 18.06
N GLU A 75 14.51 12.32 18.68
CA GLU A 75 15.26 11.07 18.61
C GLU A 75 14.48 9.91 19.25
N ALA A 76 13.93 10.11 20.45
CA ALA A 76 13.12 9.11 21.14
C ALA A 76 11.84 8.78 20.34
N THR A 77 11.19 9.81 19.79
CA THR A 77 10.02 9.66 18.92
C THR A 77 10.34 8.79 17.70
N ARG A 78 11.46 9.08 17.00
CA ARG A 78 11.91 8.29 15.84
C ARG A 78 12.26 6.86 16.21
N ALA A 79 12.97 6.66 17.33
CA ALA A 79 13.32 5.33 17.82
C ALA A 79 12.07 4.50 18.16
N ARG A 80 11.08 5.09 18.82
CA ARG A 80 9.82 4.44 19.15
C ARG A 80 9.01 4.09 17.90
N ALA A 81 8.93 5.00 16.93
CA ALA A 81 8.24 4.77 15.66
C ALA A 81 8.87 3.63 14.84
N ALA A 82 10.20 3.53 14.86
CA ALA A 82 10.95 2.49 14.13
C ALA A 82 11.02 1.14 14.87
N ARG A 83 10.68 1.09 16.16
CA ARG A 83 10.92 -0.05 17.05
C ARG A 83 10.43 -1.40 16.50
N GLU A 84 9.23 -1.43 15.92
CA GLU A 84 8.60 -2.67 15.47
C GLU A 84 9.36 -3.37 14.33
N LEU A 85 10.14 -2.62 13.55
CA LEU A 85 10.97 -3.16 12.46
C LEU A 85 12.47 -3.07 12.76
N ALA A 86 12.88 -2.65 13.97
CA ALA A 86 14.28 -2.57 14.33
C ALA A 86 14.93 -3.97 14.29
N GLY A 87 15.97 -4.14 13.48
CA GLY A 87 16.66 -5.43 13.31
C GLY A 87 16.09 -6.31 12.20
N VAL A 88 15.01 -5.90 11.51
CA VAL A 88 14.39 -6.69 10.43
C VAL A 88 15.35 -6.92 9.26
N GLU A 89 16.32 -6.03 9.06
CA GLU A 89 17.36 -6.11 8.03
C GLU A 89 18.30 -7.32 8.20
N LYS A 90 18.32 -7.96 9.38
CA LYS A 90 19.09 -9.17 9.66
C LYS A 90 18.43 -10.43 9.13
N LEU A 91 17.16 -10.37 8.75
CA LEU A 91 16.44 -11.51 8.18
C LEU A 91 16.86 -11.69 6.72
N GLU A 92 17.69 -12.70 6.47
CA GLU A 92 18.09 -13.06 5.12
C GLU A 92 16.88 -13.46 4.25
N GLY A 93 16.92 -13.11 2.97
CA GLY A 93 15.86 -13.45 2.01
C GLY A 93 14.49 -12.86 2.32
N THR A 94 14.41 -11.86 3.21
CA THR A 94 13.15 -11.26 3.67
C THR A 94 13.06 -9.81 3.21
N TYR A 95 11.91 -9.44 2.66
CA TYR A 95 11.68 -8.11 2.06
C TYR A 95 10.38 -7.51 2.62
N PRO A 96 10.42 -6.82 3.77
CA PRO A 96 9.22 -6.21 4.37
C PRO A 96 8.55 -5.25 3.40
N PHE A 97 7.24 -5.41 3.16
CA PHE A 97 6.47 -4.55 2.26
C PHE A 97 6.10 -3.22 2.95
N THR A 98 7.11 -2.36 3.13
CA THR A 98 6.96 -1.03 3.73
C THR A 98 6.26 -0.05 2.79
N LEU A 99 5.85 1.12 3.33
CA LEU A 99 5.28 2.21 2.52
C LEU A 99 6.20 2.60 1.35
N GLU A 100 7.51 2.76 1.60
CA GLU A 100 8.49 3.11 0.56
C GLU A 100 8.51 2.08 -0.59
N ARG A 101 8.55 0.78 -0.28
CA ARG A 101 8.52 -0.28 -1.31
C ARG A 101 7.18 -0.31 -2.04
N SER A 102 6.08 -0.14 -1.31
CA SER A 102 4.74 -0.15 -1.88
C SER A 102 4.54 1.00 -2.89
N VAL A 103 5.07 2.18 -2.58
CA VAL A 103 5.03 3.34 -3.47
C VAL A 103 5.93 3.12 -4.68
N LYS A 104 7.17 2.67 -4.47
CA LYS A 104 8.11 2.37 -5.56
C LYS A 104 7.49 1.42 -6.60
N ALA A 105 6.85 0.35 -6.15
CA ALA A 105 6.31 -0.70 -7.00
C ALA A 105 4.79 -0.60 -7.22
N TYR A 106 4.16 0.54 -6.91
CA TYR A 106 2.70 0.69 -6.92
C TYR A 106 2.11 0.30 -8.28
N ARG A 107 2.65 0.88 -9.36
CA ARG A 107 2.24 0.64 -10.74
C ARG A 107 2.28 -0.84 -11.13
N LEU A 108 3.36 -1.56 -10.81
CA LEU A 108 3.46 -2.98 -11.13
C LEU A 108 2.50 -3.82 -10.26
N ASN A 109 2.34 -3.51 -8.98
CA ASN A 109 1.37 -4.20 -8.12
C ASN A 109 -0.07 -3.98 -8.59
N GLU A 110 -0.42 -2.75 -9.00
CA GLU A 110 -1.72 -2.41 -9.55
C GLU A 110 -1.99 -3.17 -10.86
N PHE A 111 -1.02 -3.18 -11.78
CA PHE A 111 -1.11 -3.97 -13.01
C PHE A 111 -1.37 -5.45 -12.72
N LEU A 112 -0.59 -6.07 -11.83
CA LEU A 112 -0.80 -7.48 -11.48
C LEU A 112 -2.11 -7.72 -10.74
N HIS A 113 -2.58 -6.75 -9.95
CA HIS A 113 -3.90 -6.79 -9.33
C HIS A 113 -5.02 -6.80 -10.37
N SER A 114 -4.90 -6.03 -11.45
CA SER A 114 -5.91 -5.96 -12.52
C SER A 114 -6.20 -7.30 -13.19
N LEU A 115 -5.31 -8.30 -13.04
CA LEU A 115 -5.50 -9.66 -13.55
C LEU A 115 -6.62 -10.45 -12.84
N ILE A 116 -7.20 -9.93 -11.76
CA ILE A 116 -8.45 -10.48 -11.20
C ILE A 116 -9.60 -10.36 -12.21
N GLU A 117 -9.56 -9.36 -13.08
CA GLU A 117 -10.62 -9.09 -14.05
C GLU A 117 -10.57 -10.07 -15.24
N PRO A 118 -11.69 -10.71 -15.62
CA PRO A 118 -11.72 -11.73 -16.68
C PRO A 118 -11.19 -11.29 -18.04
N ASN A 119 -11.55 -10.09 -18.47
CA ASN A 119 -11.12 -9.58 -19.77
C ASN A 119 -9.62 -9.26 -19.76
N THR A 120 -9.13 -8.69 -18.66
CA THR A 120 -7.70 -8.38 -18.49
C THR A 120 -6.85 -9.64 -18.52
N ARG A 121 -7.22 -10.68 -17.74
CA ARG A 121 -6.44 -11.94 -17.76
C ARG A 121 -6.49 -12.63 -19.13
N LYS A 122 -7.64 -12.60 -19.81
CA LYS A 122 -7.77 -13.14 -21.18
C LYS A 122 -6.87 -12.40 -22.16
N GLN A 123 -6.83 -11.07 -22.09
CA GLN A 123 -5.95 -10.26 -22.93
C GLN A 123 -4.48 -10.51 -22.56
N PHE A 124 -4.12 -10.56 -21.28
CA PHE A 124 -2.76 -10.84 -20.82
C PHE A 124 -2.22 -12.16 -21.36
N LEU A 125 -3.06 -13.20 -21.39
CA LEU A 125 -2.70 -14.51 -21.93
C LEU A 125 -2.57 -14.52 -23.46
N ALA A 126 -3.27 -13.64 -24.17
CA ALA A 126 -3.25 -13.55 -25.63
C ALA A 126 -2.13 -12.63 -26.14
N ASP A 127 -2.07 -11.40 -25.61
CA ASP A 127 -1.06 -10.39 -25.91
C ASP A 127 -0.95 -9.39 -24.73
N PRO A 128 0.12 -9.46 -23.92
CA PRO A 128 0.28 -8.59 -22.76
C PRO A 128 0.78 -7.17 -23.10
N GLU A 129 1.33 -6.92 -24.30
CA GLU A 129 1.99 -5.63 -24.62
C GLU A 129 1.05 -4.42 -24.55
N PRO A 130 -0.19 -4.47 -25.08
CA PRO A 130 -1.11 -3.35 -24.95
C PRO A 130 -1.50 -3.07 -23.50
N LEU A 131 -1.53 -4.10 -22.64
CA LEU A 131 -1.83 -3.93 -21.22
C LEU A 131 -0.65 -3.29 -20.47
N PHE A 132 0.58 -3.68 -20.81
CA PHE A 132 1.78 -3.06 -20.27
C PHE A 132 1.86 -1.57 -20.63
N GLU A 133 1.48 -1.22 -21.86
CA GLU A 133 1.42 0.16 -22.31
C GLU A 133 0.34 0.95 -21.58
N ALA A 134 -0.89 0.41 -21.50
CA ALA A 134 -2.00 1.06 -20.81
C ALA A 134 -1.73 1.29 -19.32
N ALA A 135 -1.01 0.35 -18.66
CA ALA A 135 -0.59 0.48 -17.27
C ALA A 135 0.66 1.37 -17.08
N GLY A 136 1.26 1.87 -18.17
CA GLY A 136 2.46 2.71 -18.13
C GLY A 136 3.69 2.00 -17.57
N LEU A 137 3.76 0.66 -17.68
CA LEU A 137 4.87 -0.11 -17.11
C LEU A 137 6.20 0.31 -17.74
N THR A 138 7.22 0.46 -16.92
CA THR A 138 8.59 0.72 -17.36
C THR A 138 9.18 -0.49 -18.08
N PRO A 139 10.24 -0.32 -18.90
CA PRO A 139 10.89 -1.45 -19.56
C PRO A 139 11.36 -2.56 -18.60
N GLU A 140 11.85 -2.19 -17.42
CA GLU A 140 12.27 -3.12 -16.36
C GLU A 140 11.09 -3.94 -15.81
N GLU A 141 9.98 -3.27 -15.50
CA GLU A 141 8.76 -3.92 -15.01
C GLU A 141 8.18 -4.89 -16.05
N ARG A 142 8.14 -4.48 -17.32
CA ARG A 142 7.70 -5.35 -18.44
C ARG A 142 8.60 -6.58 -18.57
N ASP A 143 9.92 -6.39 -18.53
CA ASP A 143 10.89 -7.48 -18.64
C ASP A 143 10.73 -8.52 -17.52
N MET A 144 10.59 -8.08 -16.27
CA MET A 144 10.38 -8.99 -15.13
C MET A 144 9.13 -9.85 -15.30
N VAL A 145 8.02 -9.26 -15.77
CA VAL A 145 6.77 -10.00 -16.02
C VAL A 145 6.93 -10.97 -17.19
N ARG A 146 7.53 -10.54 -18.31
CA ARG A 146 7.77 -11.40 -19.49
C ARG A 146 8.63 -12.62 -19.16
N ARG A 147 9.73 -12.40 -18.42
CA ARG A 147 10.65 -13.47 -18.01
C ARG A 147 10.12 -14.30 -16.84
N ARG A 148 9.01 -13.89 -16.22
CA ARG A 148 8.43 -14.52 -15.01
C ARG A 148 9.48 -14.61 -13.90
N ASP A 149 10.25 -13.54 -13.75
CA ASP A 149 11.35 -13.47 -12.79
C ASP A 149 10.80 -13.16 -11.39
N TRP A 150 10.32 -14.21 -10.73
CA TRP A 150 9.67 -14.12 -9.42
C TRP A 150 10.56 -13.45 -8.36
N ARG A 151 11.87 -13.72 -8.40
CA ARG A 151 12.83 -13.14 -7.47
C ARG A 151 13.05 -11.67 -7.75
N ALA A 152 13.25 -11.30 -9.01
CA ALA A 152 13.38 -9.90 -9.39
C ALA A 152 12.14 -9.10 -9.00
N MET A 153 10.93 -9.64 -9.20
CA MET A 153 9.69 -8.97 -8.78
C MET A 153 9.61 -8.75 -7.26
N ILE A 154 9.97 -9.74 -6.44
CA ILE A 154 10.06 -9.56 -4.97
C ILE A 154 11.11 -8.49 -4.60
N HIS A 155 12.31 -8.56 -5.20
CA HIS A 155 13.37 -7.59 -4.94
C HIS A 155 12.98 -6.17 -5.37
N TYR A 156 12.24 -6.04 -6.48
CA TYR A 156 11.76 -4.77 -6.99
C TYR A 156 10.78 -4.11 -6.03
N GLY A 157 9.88 -4.89 -5.45
CA GLY A 157 8.87 -4.44 -4.50
C GLY A 157 7.47 -4.99 -4.77
N VAL A 158 7.29 -6.00 -5.62
CA VAL A 158 6.00 -6.66 -5.80
C VAL A 158 5.66 -7.47 -4.55
N ILE A 159 4.45 -7.31 -4.02
CA ILE A 159 3.99 -8.14 -2.90
C ILE A 159 3.66 -9.55 -3.40
N PHE A 160 4.02 -10.57 -2.63
CA PHE A 160 3.88 -11.97 -3.03
C PHE A 160 2.47 -12.34 -3.53
N PHE A 161 1.41 -11.79 -2.92
CA PHE A 161 0.02 -12.07 -3.30
C PHE A 161 -0.35 -11.62 -4.73
N MET A 162 0.43 -10.73 -5.34
CA MET A 162 0.28 -10.38 -6.76
C MET A 162 0.99 -11.40 -7.67
N LEU A 163 2.11 -11.97 -7.20
CA LEU A 163 2.78 -13.08 -7.89
C LEU A 163 1.95 -14.35 -7.85
N GLU A 164 1.26 -14.59 -6.73
CA GLU A 164 0.31 -15.70 -6.60
C GLU A 164 -0.85 -15.58 -7.60
N LYS A 165 -1.39 -14.38 -7.80
CA LYS A 165 -2.42 -14.12 -8.83
C LYS A 165 -1.88 -14.32 -10.24
N LEU A 166 -0.70 -13.78 -10.54
CA LEU A 166 -0.04 -13.98 -11.82
C LEU A 166 0.18 -15.48 -12.08
N GLY A 167 0.67 -16.21 -11.08
CA GLY A 167 0.85 -17.65 -11.11
C GLY A 167 -0.43 -18.38 -11.47
N ALA A 168 -1.54 -18.09 -10.78
CA ALA A 168 -2.84 -18.66 -11.08
C ALA A 168 -3.31 -18.37 -12.51
N VAL A 169 -3.10 -17.14 -13.01
CA VAL A 169 -3.48 -16.74 -14.38
C VAL A 169 -2.71 -17.52 -15.44
N ILE A 170 -1.41 -17.77 -15.22
CA ILE A 170 -0.55 -18.48 -16.19
C ILE A 170 -0.52 -20.00 -15.99
N GLY A 171 -1.30 -20.55 -15.05
CA GLY A 171 -1.34 -21.99 -14.75
C GLY A 171 -0.15 -22.52 -13.94
N THR A 172 0.55 -21.64 -13.22
CA THR A 172 1.65 -21.99 -12.31
C THR A 172 1.13 -22.17 -10.87
N THR A 173 1.65 -23.18 -10.16
CA THR A 173 1.29 -23.43 -8.74
C THR A 173 2.21 -22.67 -7.80
N ASN A 174 1.78 -22.44 -6.56
CA ASN A 174 2.58 -21.73 -5.57
C ASN A 174 3.94 -22.41 -5.33
N LEU A 175 3.98 -23.75 -5.36
CA LEU A 175 5.24 -24.49 -5.16
C LEU A 175 6.27 -24.24 -6.26
N HIS A 176 5.85 -24.02 -7.51
CA HIS A 176 6.77 -23.65 -8.58
C HIS A 176 7.38 -22.26 -8.32
N ILE A 177 6.56 -21.31 -7.86
CA ILE A 177 7.02 -19.96 -7.49
C ILE A 177 8.02 -20.05 -6.34
N TYR A 178 7.71 -20.83 -5.29
CA TYR A 178 8.62 -21.02 -4.15
C TYR A 178 9.94 -21.69 -4.55
N ALA A 179 9.89 -22.73 -5.39
CA ALA A 179 11.07 -23.42 -5.89
C ALA A 179 11.97 -22.46 -6.70
N ALA A 180 11.37 -21.66 -7.59
CA ALA A 180 12.09 -20.64 -8.36
C ALA A 180 12.71 -19.56 -7.45
N MET A 181 12.00 -19.12 -6.40
CA MET A 181 12.53 -18.18 -5.41
C MET A 181 13.73 -18.74 -4.62
N ARG A 182 13.74 -20.06 -4.40
CA ARG A 182 14.82 -20.79 -3.77
C ARG A 182 15.97 -21.16 -4.72
N GLY A 183 15.81 -20.95 -6.02
CA GLY A 183 16.78 -21.36 -7.04
C GLY A 183 16.92 -22.88 -7.16
N GLN A 184 15.85 -23.62 -6.90
CA GLN A 184 15.84 -25.08 -6.90
C GLN A 184 14.82 -25.62 -7.91
N SER A 185 14.99 -26.88 -8.32
CA SER A 185 13.95 -27.60 -9.05
C SER A 185 12.71 -27.78 -8.16
N LEU A 186 11.53 -27.96 -8.77
CA LEU A 186 10.32 -28.26 -8.01
C LEU A 186 10.48 -29.56 -7.20
N GLU A 187 11.15 -30.56 -7.79
CA GLU A 187 11.41 -31.85 -7.13
C GLU A 187 12.24 -31.66 -5.85
N ASP A 188 13.35 -30.92 -5.93
CA ASP A 188 14.21 -30.69 -4.78
C ASP A 188 13.52 -29.81 -3.73
N PHE A 189 12.71 -28.85 -4.16
CA PHE A 189 11.91 -28.06 -3.24
C PHE A 189 10.88 -28.92 -2.51
N GLN A 190 10.21 -29.85 -3.21
CA GLN A 190 9.21 -30.76 -2.62
C GLN A 190 9.82 -31.72 -1.59
N LYS A 191 11.09 -32.14 -1.76
CA LYS A 191 11.81 -32.95 -0.74
C LYS A 191 11.90 -32.24 0.61
N THR A 192 11.77 -30.91 0.66
CA THR A 192 11.77 -30.14 1.91
C THR A 192 10.40 -30.02 2.59
N ARG A 193 9.34 -30.58 1.98
CA ARG A 193 7.95 -30.47 2.48
C ARG A 193 7.51 -31.77 3.15
N ASN A 194 6.75 -31.66 4.23
CA ASN A 194 6.18 -32.83 4.93
C ASN A 194 5.10 -33.56 4.10
N ALA A 195 4.42 -32.84 3.20
CA ALA A 195 3.45 -33.39 2.26
C ALA A 195 3.65 -32.77 0.88
N GLN A 196 3.59 -33.60 -0.16
CA GLN A 196 3.84 -33.23 -1.56
C GLN A 196 2.52 -32.89 -2.26
N VAL A 197 1.97 -31.71 -1.96
CA VAL A 197 0.69 -31.24 -2.52
C VAL A 197 0.91 -29.99 -3.36
N LEU A 198 0.42 -30.01 -4.60
CA LEU A 198 0.38 -28.85 -5.47
C LEU A 198 -0.93 -28.09 -5.29
N TYR A 199 -0.84 -26.79 -5.01
CA TYR A 199 -2.00 -25.91 -4.89
C TYR A 199 -1.77 -24.54 -5.57
N SER A 200 -2.88 -23.90 -5.92
CA SER A 200 -2.96 -22.57 -6.52
C SER A 200 -4.25 -21.89 -6.02
N VAL A 201 -4.34 -20.58 -6.17
CA VAL A 201 -5.55 -19.80 -5.90
C VAL A 201 -6.51 -19.72 -7.09
N ALA A 202 -6.20 -20.43 -8.18
CA ALA A 202 -7.08 -20.53 -9.34
C ALA A 202 -8.50 -20.99 -8.95
N GLY A 203 -9.52 -20.31 -9.50
CA GLY A 203 -10.92 -20.69 -9.34
C GLY A 203 -11.27 -21.98 -10.11
N LYS A 204 -12.56 -22.32 -10.16
CA LYS A 204 -13.07 -23.52 -10.87
C LYS A 204 -12.97 -23.45 -12.40
N ASP A 205 -12.36 -22.41 -12.96
CA ASP A 205 -12.13 -22.29 -14.39
C ASP A 205 -11.05 -23.31 -14.80
N GLU A 206 -11.43 -24.26 -15.64
CA GLU A 206 -10.61 -25.40 -16.06
C GLU A 206 -9.34 -24.94 -16.81
N GLY A 207 -8.15 -25.05 -16.21
CA GLY A 207 -6.93 -24.70 -16.96
C GLY A 207 -5.60 -24.90 -16.24
N LYS A 208 -5.03 -26.11 -16.42
CA LYS A 208 -3.59 -26.49 -16.39
C LYS A 208 -2.76 -26.19 -15.11
N LYS A 209 -2.12 -27.24 -14.59
CA LYS A 209 -1.20 -27.22 -13.43
C LYS A 209 0.26 -27.53 -13.80
N ASP A 210 0.67 -27.29 -15.03
CA ASP A 210 2.01 -27.68 -15.51
C ASP A 210 2.81 -26.45 -15.98
N TRP A 211 3.81 -26.05 -15.19
CA TRP A 211 4.88 -25.17 -15.67
C TRP A 211 6.24 -25.79 -15.33
N ASP A 212 6.84 -26.49 -16.28
CA ASP A 212 8.24 -26.89 -16.23
C ASP A 212 8.99 -26.13 -17.34
N PRO A 213 9.96 -25.26 -17.03
CA PRO A 213 10.76 -24.60 -18.05
C PRO A 213 11.71 -25.65 -18.67
N LYS A 214 11.30 -26.26 -19.78
CA LYS A 214 12.25 -26.99 -20.64
C LYS A 214 13.34 -26.02 -21.11
N GLY A 215 14.52 -26.09 -20.50
CA GLY A 215 15.76 -25.59 -21.08
C GLY A 215 16.34 -24.27 -20.55
N ALA A 216 16.21 -23.94 -19.26
CA ALA A 216 17.07 -22.91 -18.68
C ALA A 216 18.44 -23.49 -18.31
N PRO A 217 19.58 -22.98 -18.84
CA PRO A 217 20.89 -23.47 -18.43
C PRO A 217 21.15 -23.10 -16.96
N ALA A 218 21.64 -24.07 -16.20
CA ALA A 218 22.15 -23.82 -14.86
C ALA A 218 23.22 -22.73 -14.90
N ARG A 219 23.02 -21.66 -14.14
CA ARG A 219 24.05 -20.70 -13.76
C ARG A 219 23.98 -20.49 -12.26
#